data_AF-A0AAP5XSR0-F1
#
_entry.id   AF-A0AAP5XSR0-F1
#
_cell.length_a   1.000
_cell.length_b   1.000
_cell.length_c   1.000
_cell.angle_alpha   90.00
_cell.angle_beta   90.00
_cell.angle_gamma   90.00
#
_symmetry.space_group_name_H-M   'P 1'
#
loop_
_entity.id
_entity.type
_entity.pdbx_description
1 polymer ?
#
loop_
_entity_poly.entity_id
_entity_poly.type
_entity_poly.pdbx_seq_one_letter_code
_entity_poly.pdbx_strand_id
1 'polypeptide(L)'
;ATYFMRASRSHFREGIIQGALLVVDASLSPCDGSLLICAIDGEFRIKRYRTRPQPHLINLENGRREALPADDDGYSSAPAIFGVITYIINDARNAEFDDCPVM
;
A
#
# COMPACT_ATOMS: atom_id res chain seq x y z
N ALA A 1 -15.67 1.93 -3.93
CA ALA A 1 -16.12 1.00 -2.87
C ALA A 1 -15.03 0.86 -1.83
N THR A 2 -15.40 0.70 -0.56
CA THR A 2 -14.45 0.62 0.56
C THR A 2 -14.31 -0.82 1.03
N TYR A 3 -13.07 -1.24 1.25
CA TYR A 3 -12.67 -2.58 1.67
C TYR A 3 -11.81 -2.49 2.92
N PHE A 4 -11.84 -3.56 3.72
CA PHE A 4 -10.97 -3.73 4.86
C PHE A 4 -10.04 -4.91 4.61
N MET A 5 -8.73 -4.71 4.82
CA MET A 5 -7.71 -5.75 4.69
C MET A 5 -6.88 -5.83 5.96
N ARG A 6 -6.26 -6.98 6.22
CA ARG A 6 -5.32 -7.13 7.34
C ARG A 6 -3.91 -7.28 6.82
N ALA A 7 -2.99 -6.46 7.31
CA ALA A 7 -1.59 -6.50 6.91
C ALA A 7 -0.95 -7.82 7.36
N SER A 8 -0.30 -8.54 6.44
CA SER A 8 0.41 -9.78 6.75
C SER A 8 1.81 -9.55 7.31
N ARG A 9 2.40 -8.37 7.06
CA ARG A 9 3.76 -7.98 7.44
C ARG A 9 3.80 -6.52 7.90
N SER A 10 4.82 -6.17 8.69
CA SER A 10 5.07 -4.80 9.11
C SER A 10 5.81 -4.00 8.03
N HIS A 11 5.38 -2.76 7.81
CA HIS A 11 6.10 -1.72 7.08
C HIS A 11 6.26 -0.50 8.00
N PHE A 12 7.30 -0.52 8.83
CA PHE A 12 7.49 0.44 9.92
C PHE A 12 7.59 1.90 9.44
N ARG A 13 8.21 2.15 8.28
CA ARG A 13 8.34 3.50 7.71
C ARG A 13 7.00 4.11 7.29
N GLU A 14 6.01 3.26 7.04
CA GLU A 14 4.65 3.62 6.68
C GLU A 14 3.70 3.56 7.89
N GLY A 15 4.20 3.18 9.07
CA GLY A 15 3.40 3.00 10.28
C GLY A 15 2.47 1.78 10.23
N ILE A 16 2.76 0.80 9.37
CA ILE A 16 1.97 -0.43 9.26
C ILE A 16 2.60 -1.50 10.13
N ILE A 17 1.88 -1.99 11.12
CA ILE A 17 2.29 -3.11 11.95
C ILE A 17 1.66 -4.41 11.41
N GLN A 18 2.33 -5.54 11.55
CA GLN A 18 1.74 -6.83 11.23
C GLN A 18 0.40 -7.01 11.97
N GLY A 19 -0.64 -7.35 11.23
CA GLY A 19 -2.00 -7.44 11.76
C GLY A 19 -2.79 -6.14 11.75
N ALA A 20 -2.21 -5.02 11.31
CA ALA A 20 -2.92 -3.75 11.15
C ALA A 20 -4.12 -3.89 10.22
N LEU A 21 -5.23 -3.23 10.57
CA LEU A 21 -6.40 -3.11 9.72
C LEU A 21 -6.18 -1.95 8.74
N LEU A 22 -6.17 -2.28 7.46
CA LEU A 22 -6.04 -1.34 6.36
C LEU A 22 -7.43 -1.02 5.82
N VAL A 23 -7.76 0.26 5.76
CA VAL A 23 -8.97 0.74 5.08
C VAL A 23 -8.59 1.16 3.68
N VAL A 24 -9.18 0.50 2.68
CA VAL A 24 -8.82 0.63 1.28
C VAL A 24 -10.02 1.12 0.49
N ASP A 25 -9.87 2.20 -0.27
CA ASP A 25 -10.93 2.73 -1.11
C ASP A 25 -10.56 2.60 -2.60
N ALA A 26 -11.36 1.81 -3.32
CA ALA A 26 -11.18 1.55 -4.75
C ALA A 26 -11.81 2.63 -5.66
N SER A 27 -12.56 3.58 -5.10
CA SER A 27 -13.15 4.70 -5.86
C SER A 27 -12.27 5.96 -5.85
N LEU A 28 -11.22 6.00 -5.04
CA LEU A 28 -10.32 7.15 -4.97
C LEU A 28 -9.22 7.08 -6.02
N SER A 29 -8.90 8.22 -6.61
CA SER A 29 -7.69 8.40 -7.41
C SER A 29 -6.49 8.66 -6.49
N PRO A 30 -5.35 7.98 -6.70
CA PRO A 30 -4.18 8.15 -5.86
C PRO A 30 -3.49 9.51 -6.09
N CYS A 31 -2.91 10.08 -5.03
CA CYS A 31 -2.10 11.29 -5.09
C CYS A 31 -0.63 11.00 -4.75
N ASP A 32 0.28 11.95 -5.00
CA ASP A 32 1.71 11.72 -4.71
C ASP A 32 1.91 11.34 -3.24
N GLY A 33 2.58 10.21 -3.00
CA GLY A 33 2.81 9.66 -1.68
C GLY A 33 1.73 8.72 -1.15
N SER A 34 0.59 8.56 -1.85
CA SER A 34 -0.43 7.57 -1.48
C SER A 34 0.14 6.16 -1.38
N LEU A 35 -0.37 5.39 -0.42
CA LEU A 35 -0.13 3.95 -0.35
C LEU A 35 -1.25 3.22 -1.07
N LEU A 36 -0.88 2.26 -1.91
CA LEU A 36 -1.81 1.51 -2.75
C LEU A 36 -1.75 0.04 -2.42
N ILE A 37 -2.89 -0.63 -2.55
CA ILE A 37 -2.93 -2.08 -2.71
C ILE A 37 -2.83 -2.37 -4.20
N CYS A 38 -1.80 -3.11 -4.60
CA CYS A 38 -1.61 -3.59 -5.96
C CYS A 38 -1.83 -5.10 -6.01
N ALA A 39 -2.58 -5.58 -7.02
CA ALA A 39 -2.73 -6.99 -7.33
C ALA A 39 -1.70 -7.38 -8.40
N ILE A 40 -0.66 -8.10 -8.01
CA ILE A 40 0.45 -8.51 -8.88
C ILE A 40 0.59 -10.03 -8.76
N ASP A 41 0.47 -10.75 -9.87
CA ASP A 41 0.55 -12.23 -9.93
C ASP A 41 -0.41 -12.94 -8.95
N GLY A 42 -1.60 -12.38 -8.75
CA GLY A 42 -2.61 -12.91 -7.81
C GLY A 42 -2.33 -12.61 -6.32
N GLU A 43 -1.25 -11.88 -6.01
CA GLU A 43 -0.92 -11.45 -4.66
C GLU A 43 -1.19 -9.97 -4.45
N PHE A 44 -1.69 -9.62 -3.26
CA PHE A 44 -1.81 -8.22 -2.84
C PHE A 44 -0.50 -7.73 -2.24
N ARG A 45 0.02 -6.63 -2.79
CA ARG A 45 1.25 -5.97 -2.33
C ARG A 45 0.98 -4.50 -2.06
N ILE A 46 1.57 -3.98 -0.98
CA ILE A 46 1.50 -2.55 -0.67
C ILE A 46 2.64 -1.85 -1.41
N LYS A 47 2.31 -0.78 -2.14
CA LYS A 47 3.27 0.06 -2.87
C LYS A 47 3.01 1.53 -2.56
N ARG A 48 4.04 2.37 -2.68
CA ARG A 48 3.90 3.82 -2.58
C ARG A 48 3.84 4.43 -3.97
N TYR A 49 2.81 5.23 -4.25
CA TYR A 49 2.67 5.95 -5.50
C TYR A 49 3.48 7.26 -5.47
N ARG A 50 4.16 7.57 -6.57
CA ARG A 50 4.90 8.82 -6.77
C ARG A 50 4.67 9.35 -8.17
N THR A 51 4.57 10.66 -8.31
CA THR A 51 4.30 11.33 -9.59
C THR A 51 5.54 11.91 -10.27
N ARG A 52 6.64 12.07 -9.53
CA ARG A 52 7.89 12.70 -10.02
C ARG A 52 9.08 11.73 -9.99
N PRO A 53 9.95 11.69 -11.02
CA PRO A 53 9.96 12.52 -12.23
C PRO A 53 8.85 12.18 -13.24
N GLN A 54 8.26 11.00 -13.12
CA GLN A 54 7.05 10.56 -13.81
C GLN A 54 6.28 9.62 -12.86
N PRO A 55 4.99 9.35 -13.11
CA PRO A 55 4.21 8.38 -12.34
C PRO A 55 4.89 7.01 -12.25
N HIS A 56 5.06 6.51 -11.02
CA HIS A 56 5.68 5.23 -10.73
C HIS A 56 5.29 4.71 -9.35
N LEU A 57 5.63 3.45 -9.08
CA LEU A 57 5.47 2.80 -7.79
C LEU A 57 6.83 2.66 -7.10
N ILE A 58 6.83 2.71 -5.78
CA ILE A 58 7.99 2.38 -4.94
C ILE A 58 7.62 1.15 -4.13
N ASN A 59 8.50 0.15 -4.20
CA ASN A 59 8.44 -1.03 -3.36
C ASN A 59 8.82 -0.69 -1.92
N LEU A 60 7.95 -1.02 -0.96
CA LEU A 60 8.19 -0.69 0.44
C LEU A 60 9.30 -1.55 1.09
N GLU A 61 9.56 -2.76 0.59
CA GLU A 61 10.56 -3.66 1.17
C GLU A 61 11.99 -3.25 0.81
N ASN A 62 12.22 -2.83 -0.44
CA ASN A 62 13.57 -2.57 -0.96
C ASN A 62 13.78 -1.14 -1.50
N GLY A 63 12.74 -0.30 -1.53
CA GLY A 63 12.80 1.07 -2.01
C GLY A 63 12.98 1.21 -3.53
N ARG A 64 12.95 0.12 -4.30
CA ARG A 64 13.13 0.16 -5.75
C ARG A 64 11.92 0.80 -6.42
N ARG A 65 12.21 1.57 -7.46
CA ARG A 65 11.23 2.14 -8.37
C ARG A 65 10.75 1.08 -9.35
N GLU A 66 9.44 0.96 -9.46
CA GLU A 66 8.73 0.04 -10.34
C GLU A 66 7.84 0.86 -11.28
N ALA A 67 7.73 0.43 -12.53
CA ALA A 67 6.81 1.07 -13.47
C ALA A 67 5.37 0.89 -13.01
N LEU A 68 4.49 1.81 -13.41
CA LEU A 68 3.07 1.53 -13.30
C LEU A 68 2.75 0.32 -14.20
N PRO A 69 1.91 -0.62 -13.73
CA PRO A 69 1.40 -1.67 -14.58
C PRO A 69 0.75 -1.03 -15.82
N ALA A 70 1.15 -1.48 -17.02
CA ALA A 70 0.48 -1.06 -18.24
C ALA A 70 -0.87 -1.78 -18.30
N ASP A 71 -1.93 -1.04 -18.56
CA ASP A 71 -3.20 -1.62 -19.02
C ASP A 71 -2.95 -2.13 -20.45
N ASP A 72 -2.41 -3.33 -20.60
CA ASP A 72 -2.22 -3.93 -21.92
C ASP A 72 -3.58 -4.42 -22.44
N ASP A 73 -3.90 -3.97 -23.64
CA ASP A 73 -5.21 -4.05 -24.26
C ASP A 73 -5.58 -5.51 -24.62
N GLY A 74 -6.63 -6.03 -24.00
CA GLY A 74 -7.40 -7.16 -24.53
C GLY A 74 -7.11 -8.51 -23.88
N TYR A 75 -8.12 -9.00 -23.15
CA TYR A 75 -8.19 -10.31 -22.50
C TYR A 75 -7.49 -10.42 -21.13
N SER A 76 -8.22 -9.95 -20.13
CA SER A 76 -8.09 -10.37 -18.72
C SER A 76 -6.79 -9.98 -18.03
N SER A 77 -6.78 -8.81 -17.41
CA SER A 77 -6.12 -8.69 -16.11
C SER A 77 -6.87 -7.66 -15.27
N ALA A 78 -7.18 -8.01 -14.02
CA ALA A 78 -7.76 -7.07 -13.06
C ALA A 78 -6.90 -5.80 -12.98
N PRO A 79 -7.46 -4.64 -12.60
CA PRO A 79 -6.63 -3.45 -12.40
C PRO A 79 -5.52 -3.80 -11.43
N ALA A 80 -4.28 -3.66 -11.87
CA ALA A 80 -3.13 -4.00 -11.05
C ALA A 80 -3.02 -3.11 -9.81
N ILE A 81 -3.78 -2.01 -9.75
CA ILE A 81 -4.06 -1.22 -8.56
C ILE A 81 -5.49 -1.54 -8.10
N PHE A 82 -5.60 -2.16 -6.93
CA PHE A 82 -6.89 -2.50 -6.31
C PHE A 82 -7.55 -1.29 -5.65
N GLY A 83 -6.77 -0.44 -4.99
CA GLY A 83 -7.31 0.76 -4.33
C GLY A 83 -6.30 1.52 -3.47
N VAL A 84 -6.75 2.66 -2.95
CA VAL A 84 -5.93 3.56 -2.13
C VAL A 84 -6.13 3.24 -0.65
N ILE A 85 -5.04 3.04 0.09
CA ILE A 85 -5.10 2.93 1.54
C ILE A 85 -5.35 4.32 2.11
N THR A 86 -6.49 4.49 2.78
CA THR A 86 -6.90 5.77 3.38
C THR A 86 -6.61 5.82 4.87
N TYR A 87 -6.65 4.67 5.56
CA TYR A 87 -6.36 4.58 6.99
C TYR A 87 -5.60 3.30 7.32
N ILE A 88 -4.71 3.41 8.30
CA ILE A 88 -3.97 2.30 8.91
C ILE A 88 -4.33 2.30 10.40
N ILE A 89 -4.94 1.23 10.87
CA ILE A 89 -5.37 1.07 12.26
C ILE A 89 -4.58 -0.07 12.88
N ASN A 90 -3.61 0.29 13.73
CA ASN A 90 -2.77 -0.67 14.44
C ASN A 90 -3.44 -1.16 15.73
N ASP A 91 -3.20 -2.41 16.12
CA ASP A 91 -3.70 -2.97 17.38
C ASP A 91 -2.91 -2.40 18.56
N ALA A 92 -3.56 -1.59 19.39
CA ALA A 92 -2.98 -0.96 20.57
C ALA A 92 -2.59 -1.95 21.68
N ARG A 93 -3.07 -3.19 21.63
CA ARG A 93 -2.79 -4.20 22.68
C ARG A 93 -1.46 -4.90 22.50
N ASN A 94 -0.87 -4.84 21.30
CA ASN A 94 0.30 -5.64 20.96
C ASN A 94 1.64 -5.03 21.40
N ALA A 95 1.65 -3.94 22.17
CA ALA A 95 2.85 -3.30 22.74
C ALA A 95 3.99 -2.94 21.75
N GLU A 96 3.83 -3.15 20.44
CA GLU A 96 4.78 -2.74 19.38
C GLU A 96 4.60 -1.26 18.99
N PHE A 97 4.25 -0.41 19.95
CA PHE A 97 4.49 1.03 19.82
C PHE A 97 5.82 1.28 20.52
N ASP A 98 6.89 1.29 19.74
CA ASP A 98 8.26 1.41 20.25
C ASP A 98 8.35 2.59 21.22
N ASP A 99 8.59 2.26 22.49
CA ASP A 99 9.00 3.14 23.58
C ASP A 99 10.40 3.70 23.29
N CYS A 100 10.58 4.36 22.15
CA CYS A 100 11.66 5.32 21.94
C CYS A 100 11.11 6.72 22.17
N PRO A 101 10.99 7.19 23.43
CA PRO A 101 10.97 8.61 23.67
C PRO A 101 12.33 9.13 23.20
N VAL A 102 12.38 9.70 22.00
CA VAL A 102 13.58 10.41 21.59
C VAL A 102 13.75 11.60 22.54
N MET A 103 14.82 11.50 23.35
CA MET A 103 15.55 12.60 24.00
C MET A 103 15.90 13.71 23.00
#